data_AF-A0A0F9A1L5-F1
#
_entry.id   AF-A0A0F9A1L5-F1
#
_cell.length_a   1.000
_cell.length_b   1.000
_cell.length_c   1.000
_cell.angle_alpha   90.00
_cell.angle_beta   90.00
_cell.angle_gamma   90.00
#
_symmetry.space_group_name_H-M   'P 1'
#
loop_
_entity.id
_entity.type
_entity.pdbx_description
1 polymer ?
#
loop_
_entity_poly.entity_id
_entity_poly.type
_entity_poly.pdbx_seq_one_letter_code
_entity_poly.pdbx_strand_id
1 'polypeptide(L)'
;DGLPMYLDESDMRPLFGGRRVFIVKGAKEIPPLPSGDDVLIIVSASKKKLKSSNANRIHNFPKLKTYDDNNEVISWILKEGARLNIDLSRVAGALFVNCGRSLRKISSEIGKLAILSPTGAVAPQDARSIMCFSADLTPKSVVDSVCEGRPAMALAFLDKLQEGGDETGWIIAFLQRHVLRQFQMESLNEAGVPQTEAASRLGVHPFVYRKMSESRLGLWSRSSLFSSVEKLRELDVAHKRGKSRR
;
A
#
# COMPACT_ATOMS: atom_id res chain seq x y z
N ASP A 1 9.20 2.72 -27.84
CA ASP A 1 9.27 3.51 -29.08
C ASP A 1 10.21 4.72 -29.01
N GLY A 2 10.83 5.07 -27.87
CA GLY A 2 11.78 6.19 -27.76
C GLY A 2 13.28 5.85 -27.82
N LEU A 3 13.65 4.60 -28.10
CA LEU A 3 15.07 4.18 -28.20
C LEU A 3 15.84 4.87 -29.34
N PRO A 4 15.26 5.09 -30.55
CA PRO A 4 15.96 5.79 -31.63
C PRO A 4 16.30 7.24 -31.28
N MET A 5 15.33 7.98 -30.70
CA MET A 5 15.49 9.38 -30.30
C MET A 5 16.57 9.57 -29.21
N TYR A 6 16.66 8.62 -28.27
CA TYR A 6 17.69 8.64 -27.23
C TYR A 6 19.11 8.55 -27.82
N LEU A 7 19.33 7.74 -28.85
CA LEU A 7 20.65 7.58 -29.47
C LEU A 7 21.10 8.87 -30.14
N ASP A 8 20.21 9.46 -30.95
CA ASP A 8 20.47 10.71 -31.66
C ASP A 8 20.81 11.85 -30.68
N GLU A 9 20.02 12.02 -29.62
CA GLU A 9 20.28 13.06 -28.60
C GLU A 9 21.55 12.79 -27.77
N SER A 10 21.87 11.52 -27.54
CA SER A 10 23.03 11.12 -26.73
C SER A 10 24.36 11.35 -27.44
N ASP A 11 24.37 11.37 -28.78
CA ASP A 11 25.56 11.67 -29.58
C ASP A 11 25.71 13.16 -29.91
N MET A 12 24.68 13.98 -29.67
CA MET A 12 24.75 15.44 -29.89
C MET A 12 25.59 16.15 -28.82
N ARG A 13 26.64 16.87 -29.25
CA ARG A 13 27.41 17.72 -28.33
C ARG A 13 26.56 18.89 -27.82
N PRO A 14 26.56 19.18 -26.50
CA PRO A 14 25.81 20.30 -25.96
C PRO A 14 26.39 21.63 -26.45
N LEU A 15 25.54 22.49 -27.00
CA LEU A 15 25.91 23.75 -27.66
C LEU A 15 26.70 24.73 -26.77
N PHE A 16 26.60 24.61 -25.45
CA PHE A 16 27.21 25.55 -24.51
C PHE A 16 28.22 24.91 -23.55
N GLY A 17 28.60 23.64 -23.78
CA GLY A 17 29.44 22.88 -22.87
C GLY A 17 28.72 22.58 -21.55
N GLY A 18 28.36 21.33 -21.31
CA GLY A 18 27.64 20.93 -20.11
C GLY A 18 27.49 19.43 -20.00
N ARG A 19 27.20 18.93 -18.79
CA ARG A 19 26.91 17.51 -18.58
C ARG A 19 25.45 17.23 -18.93
N ARG A 20 25.19 16.12 -19.59
CA ARG A 20 23.85 15.67 -20.01
C ARG A 20 23.40 14.52 -19.12
N VAL A 21 22.11 14.47 -18.79
CA VAL A 21 21.52 13.38 -17.99
C VAL A 21 20.36 12.77 -18.74
N PHE A 22 20.44 11.47 -19.04
CA PHE A 22 19.35 10.72 -19.65
C PHE A 22 18.74 9.75 -18.64
N ILE A 23 17.41 9.73 -18.54
CA ILE A 23 16.68 8.83 -17.64
C ILE A 23 15.83 7.87 -18.49
N VAL A 24 16.28 6.62 -18.61
CA VAL A 24 15.57 5.58 -19.33
C VAL A 24 14.75 4.76 -18.34
N LYS A 25 13.42 4.94 -18.39
CA LYS A 25 12.47 4.28 -17.47
C LYS A 25 11.92 2.99 -18.06
N GLY A 26 11.78 1.95 -17.23
CA GLY A 26 11.14 0.69 -17.62
C GLY A 26 11.94 -0.13 -18.63
N ALA A 27 13.27 0.02 -18.66
CA ALA A 27 14.13 -0.66 -19.60
C ALA A 27 14.09 -2.18 -19.42
N LYS A 28 13.93 -2.91 -20.52
CA LYS A 28 14.01 -4.38 -20.54
C LYS A 28 15.46 -4.87 -20.64
N GLU A 29 16.30 -4.08 -21.30
CA GLU A 29 17.72 -4.32 -21.55
C GLU A 29 18.48 -3.01 -21.38
N ILE A 30 19.81 -3.10 -21.28
CA ILE A 30 20.65 -1.90 -21.18
C ILE A 30 20.63 -1.22 -22.56
N PRO A 31 20.19 0.05 -22.66
CA PRO A 31 20.25 0.76 -23.92
C PRO A 31 21.72 0.93 -24.34
N PRO A 32 21.99 1.13 -25.64
CA PRO A 32 23.34 1.44 -26.08
C PRO A 32 23.86 2.66 -25.31
N LEU A 33 25.10 2.59 -24.85
CA LEU A 33 25.70 3.64 -24.05
C LEU A 33 26.44 4.59 -25.01
N PRO A 34 26.09 5.89 -25.07
CA PRO A 34 26.86 6.88 -25.81
C PRO A 34 28.33 6.91 -25.38
N SER A 35 29.17 7.37 -26.29
CA SER A 35 30.60 7.54 -26.03
C SER A 35 30.86 8.93 -25.47
N GLY A 36 31.51 9.03 -24.31
CA GLY A 36 31.93 10.31 -23.71
C GLY A 36 31.73 10.41 -22.20
N ASP A 37 32.54 11.25 -21.55
CA ASP A 37 32.52 11.45 -20.09
C ASP A 37 31.55 12.57 -19.64
N ASP A 38 30.85 13.21 -20.59
CA ASP A 38 29.91 14.30 -20.35
C ASP A 38 28.46 13.82 -20.12
N VAL A 39 28.19 12.51 -20.22
CA VAL A 39 26.84 11.95 -20.15
C VAL A 39 26.66 11.03 -18.94
N LEU A 40 25.65 11.32 -18.11
CA LEU A 40 25.15 10.43 -17.07
C LEU A 40 23.86 9.75 -17.52
N ILE A 41 23.80 8.43 -17.47
CA ILE A 41 22.60 7.66 -17.86
C ILE A 41 22.08 6.92 -16.64
N ILE A 42 20.79 7.13 -16.34
CA ILE A 42 20.07 6.44 -15.28
C ILE A 42 19.09 5.48 -15.95
N VAL A 43 19.36 4.18 -15.81
CA VAL A 43 18.50 3.12 -16.34
C VAL A 43 17.70 2.52 -15.20
N SER A 44 16.37 2.59 -15.30
CA SER A 44 15.44 1.98 -14.34
C SER A 44 14.75 0.77 -14.96
N ALA A 45 14.78 -0.36 -14.27
CA ALA A 45 14.12 -1.61 -14.68
C ALA A 45 13.22 -2.14 -13.54
N SER A 46 12.04 -2.64 -13.89
CA SER A 46 10.98 -2.95 -12.90
C SER A 46 10.82 -4.44 -12.57
N LYS A 47 11.46 -5.34 -13.32
CA LYS A 47 11.25 -6.80 -13.21
C LYS A 47 12.54 -7.61 -13.06
N LYS A 48 13.62 -7.20 -13.73
CA LYS A 48 14.89 -7.91 -13.74
C LYS A 48 16.02 -6.94 -13.43
N LYS A 49 16.99 -7.40 -12.65
CA LYS A 49 18.24 -6.68 -12.46
C LYS A 49 19.04 -6.71 -13.76
N LEU A 50 19.29 -5.54 -14.32
CA LEU A 50 20.21 -5.37 -15.44
C LEU A 50 21.64 -5.25 -14.89
N LYS A 51 22.62 -5.85 -15.59
CA LYS A 51 24.03 -5.81 -15.23
C LYS A 51 24.83 -5.30 -16.41
N SER A 52 25.65 -4.28 -16.21
CA SER A 52 26.61 -3.77 -17.19
C SER A 52 27.96 -3.64 -16.51
N SER A 53 29.04 -3.97 -17.22
CA SER A 53 30.42 -3.66 -16.79
C SER A 53 30.67 -2.16 -16.70
N ASN A 54 29.89 -1.36 -17.45
CA ASN A 54 30.04 0.10 -17.52
C ASN A 54 29.19 0.82 -16.46
N ALA A 55 28.51 0.09 -15.58
CA ALA A 55 27.68 0.70 -14.54
C ALA A 55 28.54 1.16 -13.35
N ASN A 56 28.69 2.48 -13.19
CA ASN A 56 29.36 3.07 -12.04
C ASN A 56 28.66 2.77 -10.70
N ARG A 57 27.32 2.70 -10.70
CA ARG A 57 26.51 2.39 -9.52
C ARG A 57 25.30 1.53 -9.88
N ILE A 58 25.01 0.54 -9.05
CA ILE A 58 23.83 -0.33 -9.20
C ILE A 58 23.06 -0.32 -7.89
N HIS A 59 21.84 0.23 -7.93
CA HIS A 59 20.92 0.21 -6.80
C HIS A 59 19.84 -0.83 -7.02
N ASN A 60 19.58 -1.65 -6.00
CA ASN A 60 18.50 -2.64 -6.00
C ASN A 60 17.42 -2.22 -5.01
N PHE A 61 16.17 -2.21 -5.48
CA PHE A 61 15.00 -1.87 -4.67
C PHE A 61 14.08 -3.08 -4.57
N PRO A 62 14.48 -4.13 -3.82
CA PRO A 62 13.63 -5.30 -3.64
C PRO A 62 12.33 -4.89 -2.93
N LYS A 63 11.24 -5.62 -3.23
CA LYS A 63 10.04 -5.50 -2.41
C LYS A 63 10.36 -5.97 -1.00
N LEU A 64 10.15 -5.10 -0.03
CA LEU A 64 10.38 -5.41 1.38
C LEU A 64 9.43 -6.51 1.85
N LYS A 65 9.99 -7.53 2.51
CA LYS A 65 9.29 -8.62 3.17
C LYS A 65 8.63 -8.10 4.45
N THR A 66 7.50 -8.69 4.79
CA THR A 66 6.68 -8.26 5.93
C THR A 66 6.27 -9.45 6.77
N TYR A 67 7.14 -10.42 7.04
CA TYR A 67 6.81 -11.60 7.86
C TYR A 67 6.79 -11.26 9.37
N ASP A 68 6.12 -12.09 10.18
CA ASP A 68 5.84 -11.84 11.62
C ASP A 68 7.10 -11.57 12.46
N ASP A 69 8.22 -12.22 12.13
CA ASP A 69 9.51 -12.19 12.81
C ASP A 69 10.51 -11.20 12.18
N ASN A 70 10.24 -10.73 10.96
CA ASN A 70 11.13 -9.80 10.25
C ASN A 70 10.36 -8.91 9.26
N ASN A 71 9.78 -7.83 9.79
CA ASN A 71 9.14 -6.80 8.97
C ASN A 71 10.18 -5.78 8.48
N GLU A 72 10.67 -5.99 7.25
CA GLU A 72 11.68 -5.12 6.63
C GLU A 72 11.17 -3.69 6.42
N VAL A 73 9.85 -3.45 6.37
CA VAL A 73 9.28 -2.10 6.29
C VAL A 73 9.48 -1.34 7.61
N ILE A 74 9.32 -2.00 8.75
CA ILE A 74 9.60 -1.40 10.06
C ILE A 74 11.08 -1.09 10.18
N SER A 75 11.96 -2.03 9.81
CA SER A 75 13.40 -1.80 9.77
C SER A 75 13.78 -0.64 8.86
N TRP A 76 13.09 -0.47 7.73
CA TRP A 76 13.27 0.67 6.84
C TRP A 76 12.81 1.98 7.48
N ILE A 77 11.66 2.00 8.17
CA ILE A 77 11.18 3.18 8.92
C ILE A 77 12.22 3.65 9.93
N LEU A 78 12.78 2.72 10.72
CA LEU A 78 13.79 3.06 11.74
C LEU A 78 15.06 3.64 11.12
N LYS A 79 15.52 3.08 9.98
CA LYS A 79 16.66 3.62 9.23
C LYS A 79 16.39 5.00 8.67
N GLU A 80 15.18 5.23 8.16
CA GLU A 80 14.80 6.53 7.60
C GLU A 80 14.67 7.60 8.69
N GLY A 81 14.18 7.25 9.88
CA GLY A 81 14.20 8.13 11.05
C GLY A 81 15.63 8.51 11.45
N ALA A 82 16.53 7.52 11.55
CA ALA A 82 17.93 7.77 11.85
C ALA A 82 18.62 8.69 10.81
N ARG A 83 18.28 8.56 9.52
CA ARG A 83 18.77 9.45 8.45
C ARG A 83 18.35 10.91 8.65
N LEU A 84 17.21 11.12 9.30
CA LEU A 84 16.64 12.45 9.61
C LEU A 84 16.90 12.88 11.07
N ASN A 85 17.74 12.16 11.81
CA ASN A 85 18.06 12.41 13.22
C ASN A 85 16.85 12.40 14.17
N ILE A 86 15.85 11.55 13.90
CA ILE A 86 14.68 11.36 14.76
C ILE A 86 14.52 9.89 15.19
N ASP A 87 14.14 9.67 16.44
CA ASP A 87 13.85 8.32 16.95
C ASP A 87 12.38 7.96 16.74
N LEU A 88 12.15 6.95 15.89
CA LEU A 88 10.84 6.43 15.50
C LEU A 88 10.51 5.08 16.16
N SER A 89 11.35 4.57 17.07
CA SER A 89 11.22 3.25 17.71
C SER A 89 9.81 3.00 18.27
N ARG A 90 9.21 4.02 18.88
CA ARG A 90 7.87 3.96 19.51
C ARG A 90 6.70 4.08 18.54
N VAL A 91 6.94 4.51 17.30
CA VAL A 91 5.88 4.87 16.33
C VAL A 91 5.98 4.12 15.01
N ALA A 92 7.07 3.39 14.77
CA ALA A 92 7.29 2.66 13.52
C ALA A 92 6.18 1.64 13.19
N GLY A 93 5.67 0.94 14.21
CA GLY A 93 4.52 0.03 14.04
C GLY A 93 3.25 0.77 13.61
N ALA A 94 2.96 1.93 14.21
CA ALA A 94 1.81 2.75 13.86
C ALA A 94 1.91 3.33 12.44
N LEU A 95 3.11 3.80 12.05
CA LEU A 95 3.40 4.25 10.68
C LEU A 95 3.15 3.13 9.65
N PHE A 96 3.58 1.91 9.95
CA PHE A 96 3.33 0.74 9.09
C PHE A 96 1.83 0.40 9.01
N VAL A 97 1.11 0.41 10.14
CA VAL A 97 -0.34 0.15 10.15
C VAL A 97 -1.11 1.20 9.35
N ASN A 98 -0.73 2.47 9.46
CA ASN A 98 -1.40 3.58 8.77
C ASN A 98 -1.10 3.60 7.25
N CYS A 99 0.17 3.45 6.86
CA CYS A 99 0.59 3.60 5.46
C CYS A 99 0.70 2.27 4.69
N GLY A 100 0.62 1.14 5.38
CA GLY A 100 0.84 -0.19 4.81
C GLY A 100 2.26 -0.35 4.26
N ARG A 101 2.37 -0.90 3.04
CA ARG A 101 3.66 -1.18 2.38
C ARG A 101 4.18 -0.02 1.52
N SER A 102 3.48 1.12 1.51
CA SER A 102 3.84 2.24 0.64
C SER A 102 4.95 3.09 1.27
N LEU A 103 6.21 2.80 0.91
CA LEU A 103 7.37 3.56 1.40
C LEU A 103 7.29 5.05 1.08
N ARG A 104 6.64 5.42 -0.04
CA ARG A 104 6.41 6.83 -0.40
C ARG A 104 5.52 7.54 0.62
N LYS A 105 4.41 6.91 1.01
CA LYS A 105 3.49 7.47 2.03
C LYS A 105 4.19 7.57 3.37
N ILE A 106 4.87 6.50 3.78
CA ILE A 106 5.64 6.46 5.03
C ILE A 106 6.71 7.57 5.04
N SER A 107 7.48 7.73 3.96
CA SER A 107 8.52 8.78 3.85
C SER A 107 7.92 10.18 4.04
N SER A 108 6.76 10.44 3.46
CA SER A 108 6.05 11.71 3.63
C SER A 108 5.61 11.95 5.08
N GLU A 109 5.10 10.92 5.75
CA GLU A 109 4.73 11.02 7.18
C GLU A 109 5.94 11.25 8.08
N ILE A 110 7.04 10.52 7.84
CA ILE A 110 8.30 10.71 8.55
C ILE A 110 8.84 12.14 8.36
N GLY A 111 8.76 12.69 7.14
CA GLY A 111 9.16 14.07 6.87
C GLY A 111 8.38 15.10 7.69
N LYS A 112 7.05 14.91 7.83
CA LYS A 112 6.23 15.76 8.70
C LYS A 112 6.63 15.65 10.17
N LEU A 113 6.87 14.42 10.64
CA LEU A 113 7.34 14.18 12.02
C LEU A 113 8.70 14.80 12.28
N ALA A 114 9.63 14.75 11.32
CA ALA A 114 10.95 15.36 11.45
C ALA A 114 10.89 16.88 11.63
N ILE A 115 9.94 17.56 10.97
CA ILE A 115 9.75 19.01 11.11
C ILE A 115 9.25 19.37 12.51
N LEU A 116 8.34 18.54 13.06
CA LEU A 116 7.65 18.83 14.32
C LEU A 116 8.39 18.30 15.56
N SER A 117 9.29 17.34 15.36
CA SER A 117 10.20 16.82 16.39
C SER A 117 11.66 17.01 15.95
N PRO A 118 12.14 18.27 15.85
CA PRO A 118 13.46 18.59 15.29
C PRO A 118 14.63 18.00 16.11
N THR A 119 14.41 17.62 17.36
CA THR A 119 15.40 16.89 18.17
C THR A 119 14.71 15.88 19.08
N GLY A 120 14.96 14.58 18.85
CA GLY A 120 14.66 13.52 19.82
C GLY A 120 13.67 12.45 19.37
N ALA A 121 13.12 11.76 20.36
CA ALA A 121 12.16 10.67 20.16
C ALA A 121 10.76 11.21 19.88
N VAL A 122 10.13 10.70 18.83
CA VAL A 122 8.77 11.08 18.47
C VAL A 122 7.80 10.44 19.48
N ALA A 123 7.03 11.28 20.18
CA ALA A 123 6.00 10.79 21.08
C ALA A 123 4.83 10.16 20.29
N PRO A 124 4.24 9.05 20.77
CA PRO A 124 3.08 8.45 20.11
C PRO A 124 1.89 9.40 19.93
N GLN A 125 1.71 10.36 20.83
CA GLN A 125 0.64 11.36 20.77
C GLN A 125 0.84 12.36 19.64
N ASP A 126 2.06 12.88 19.48
CA ASP A 126 2.44 13.79 18.39
C ASP A 126 2.36 13.07 17.05
N ALA A 127 2.82 11.82 17.01
CA ALA A 127 2.64 11.00 15.83
C ALA A 127 1.16 10.86 15.48
N ARG A 128 0.26 10.60 16.45
CA ARG A 128 -1.19 10.48 16.19
C ARG A 128 -1.88 11.77 15.76
N SER A 129 -1.34 12.95 16.09
CA SER A 129 -1.92 14.23 15.66
C SER A 129 -1.42 14.65 14.27
N ILE A 130 -0.18 14.28 13.91
CA ILE A 130 0.51 14.67 12.67
C ILE A 130 0.33 13.65 11.56
N MET A 131 0.43 12.37 11.92
CA MET A 131 -0.31 11.35 11.22
C MET A 131 -1.76 11.71 11.53
N CYS A 132 -2.33 12.66 10.76
CA CYS A 132 -3.70 12.47 10.32
C CYS A 132 -3.73 10.98 10.05
N PHE A 133 -4.53 10.23 10.82
CA PHE A 133 -5.04 9.00 10.29
C PHE A 133 -5.78 9.47 9.04
N SER A 134 -5.05 9.64 7.95
CA SER A 134 -5.55 9.81 6.61
C SER A 134 -6.02 8.41 6.20
N ALA A 135 -6.84 7.80 7.04
CA ALA A 135 -8.18 7.63 6.58
C ALA A 135 -8.71 9.04 6.26
N ASP A 136 -8.41 9.54 5.06
CA ASP A 136 -9.52 10.07 4.27
C ASP A 136 -10.63 9.07 4.55
N LEU A 137 -11.76 9.54 5.06
CA LEU A 137 -12.86 8.64 5.36
C LEU A 137 -13.13 7.87 4.07
N THR A 138 -12.66 6.64 4.00
CA THR A 138 -12.60 5.89 2.75
C THR A 138 -13.72 4.89 2.79
N PRO A 139 -14.17 4.41 1.62
CA PRO A 139 -15.10 3.28 1.55
C PRO A 139 -14.67 2.12 2.46
N LYS A 140 -13.36 1.89 2.61
CA LYS A 140 -12.82 0.87 3.51
C LYS A 140 -13.11 1.14 4.99
N SER A 141 -13.10 2.38 5.46
CA SER A 141 -13.42 2.72 6.86
C SER A 141 -14.86 2.35 7.23
N VAL A 142 -15.80 2.53 6.30
CA VAL A 142 -17.20 2.07 6.44
C VAL A 142 -17.23 0.55 6.53
N VAL A 143 -16.57 -0.15 5.60
CA VAL A 143 -16.52 -1.62 5.58
C VAL A 143 -15.89 -2.18 6.86
N ASP A 144 -14.75 -1.65 7.30
CA ASP A 144 -14.08 -2.12 8.52
C ASP A 144 -15.00 -1.94 9.76
N SER A 145 -15.78 -0.86 9.83
CA SER A 145 -16.75 -0.61 10.91
C SER A 145 -17.93 -1.59 10.90
N VAL A 146 -18.46 -1.91 9.70
CA VAL A 146 -19.47 -3.00 9.55
C VAL A 146 -18.87 -4.32 10.04
N CYS A 147 -17.63 -4.59 9.66
CA CYS A 147 -16.98 -5.86 9.91
C CYS A 147 -16.53 -6.08 11.35
N GLU A 148 -16.36 -5.01 12.11
CA GLU A 148 -16.09 -5.00 13.54
C GLU A 148 -17.39 -4.95 14.39
N GLY A 149 -18.57 -5.04 13.77
CA GLY A 149 -19.85 -5.01 14.48
C GLY A 149 -20.20 -3.64 15.06
N ARG A 150 -19.75 -2.55 14.43
CA ARG A 150 -20.00 -1.16 14.84
C ARG A 150 -20.93 -0.44 13.85
N PRO A 151 -22.22 -0.80 13.77
CA PRO A 151 -23.14 -0.27 12.77
C PRO A 151 -23.35 1.25 12.88
N ALA A 152 -23.42 1.80 14.10
CA ALA A 152 -23.55 3.24 14.31
C ALA A 152 -22.36 4.03 13.74
N MET A 153 -21.15 3.50 13.93
CA MET A 153 -19.93 4.09 13.37
C MET A 153 -19.89 3.96 11.84
N ALA A 154 -20.31 2.81 11.31
CA ALA A 154 -20.39 2.59 9.87
C ALA A 154 -21.36 3.57 9.18
N LEU A 155 -22.53 3.82 9.79
CA LEU A 155 -23.51 4.78 9.28
C LEU A 155 -22.97 6.22 9.33
N ALA A 156 -22.41 6.65 10.48
CA ALA A 156 -21.81 7.97 10.59
C ALA A 156 -20.65 8.19 9.59
N PHE A 157 -19.91 7.12 9.28
CA PHE A 157 -18.86 7.15 8.25
C PHE A 157 -19.42 7.18 6.83
N LEU A 158 -20.52 6.47 6.58
CA LEU A 158 -21.19 6.49 5.28
C LEU A 158 -21.73 7.90 4.97
N ASP A 159 -22.41 8.53 5.92
CA ASP A 159 -23.01 9.87 5.75
C ASP A 159 -21.93 10.90 5.39
N LYS A 160 -20.83 10.92 6.13
CA LYS A 160 -19.69 11.82 5.85
C LYS A 160 -19.00 11.52 4.51
N LEU A 161 -18.99 10.27 4.05
CA LEU A 161 -18.42 9.91 2.74
C LEU A 161 -19.25 10.46 1.59
N GLN A 162 -20.58 10.49 1.75
CA GLN A 162 -21.49 11.00 0.73
C GLN A 162 -21.33 12.51 0.51
N GLU A 163 -20.85 13.27 1.50
CA GLU A 163 -20.53 14.70 1.36
C GLU A 163 -19.38 14.93 0.34
N GLY A 164 -18.48 13.96 0.18
CA GLY A 164 -17.31 14.04 -0.71
C GLY A 164 -17.53 13.52 -2.13
N GLY A 165 -18.66 12.85 -2.40
CA GLY A 165 -18.97 12.24 -3.69
C GLY A 165 -19.58 10.85 -3.58
N ASP A 166 -20.02 10.29 -4.72
CA ASP A 166 -20.60 8.94 -4.75
C ASP A 166 -19.52 7.86 -4.82
N GLU A 167 -19.20 7.28 -3.67
CA GLU A 167 -18.29 6.16 -3.52
C GLU A 167 -19.01 4.81 -3.30
N THR A 168 -20.32 4.74 -3.54
CA THR A 168 -21.17 3.58 -3.25
C THR A 168 -20.67 2.31 -3.95
N GLY A 169 -20.24 2.41 -5.21
CA GLY A 169 -19.70 1.28 -5.96
C GLY A 169 -18.45 0.66 -5.30
N TRP A 170 -17.58 1.50 -4.73
CA TRP A 170 -16.40 1.02 -4.00
C TRP A 170 -16.75 0.36 -2.68
N ILE A 171 -17.74 0.89 -1.96
CA ILE A 171 -18.24 0.29 -0.71
C ILE A 171 -18.81 -1.11 -1.00
N ILE A 172 -19.65 -1.24 -2.03
CA ILE A 172 -20.21 -2.53 -2.46
C ILE A 172 -19.09 -3.53 -2.80
N ALA A 173 -18.12 -3.11 -3.62
CA ALA A 173 -17.01 -3.97 -4.02
C ALA A 173 -16.15 -4.41 -2.83
N PHE A 174 -15.88 -3.52 -1.87
CA PHE A 174 -15.12 -3.86 -0.67
C PHE A 174 -15.90 -4.79 0.27
N LEU A 175 -17.20 -4.57 0.46
CA LEU A 175 -18.06 -5.48 1.23
C LEU A 175 -18.09 -6.87 0.60
N GLN A 176 -18.28 -6.98 -0.72
CA GLN A 176 -18.27 -8.26 -1.43
C GLN A 176 -16.95 -9.00 -1.22
N ARG A 177 -15.82 -8.32 -1.43
CA ARG A 177 -14.50 -8.90 -1.20
C ARG A 177 -14.32 -9.37 0.24
N HIS A 178 -14.86 -8.61 1.18
CA HIS A 178 -14.77 -8.93 2.60
C HIS A 178 -15.57 -10.19 2.95
N VAL A 179 -16.85 -10.23 2.56
CA VAL A 179 -17.75 -11.36 2.84
C VAL A 179 -17.21 -12.65 2.22
N LEU A 180 -16.72 -12.59 0.97
CA LEU A 180 -16.11 -13.75 0.32
C LEU A 180 -14.85 -14.25 1.05
N ARG A 181 -14.00 -13.33 1.54
CA ARG A 181 -12.82 -13.70 2.34
C ARG A 181 -13.21 -14.33 3.67
N GLN A 182 -14.27 -13.84 4.32
CA GLN A 182 -14.75 -14.45 5.54
C GLN A 182 -15.35 -15.82 5.31
N PHE A 183 -16.09 -16.02 4.22
CA PHE A 183 -16.60 -17.33 3.85
C PHE A 183 -15.46 -18.33 3.60
N GLN A 184 -14.42 -17.92 2.87
CA GLN A 184 -13.22 -18.73 2.66
C GLN A 184 -12.48 -19.04 3.97
N MET A 185 -12.34 -18.04 4.85
CA MET A 185 -11.70 -18.21 6.16
C MET A 185 -12.50 -19.19 7.04
N GLU A 186 -13.82 -19.05 7.10
CA GLU A 186 -14.71 -19.98 7.83
C GLU A 186 -14.55 -21.41 7.31
N SER A 187 -14.59 -21.61 5.98
CA SER A 187 -14.42 -22.92 5.38
C SER A 187 -13.04 -23.55 5.67
N LEU A 188 -11.97 -22.75 5.70
CA LEU A 188 -10.62 -23.21 6.06
C LEU A 188 -10.53 -23.59 7.54
N ASN A 189 -11.17 -22.80 8.42
CA ASN A 189 -11.22 -23.08 9.85
C ASN A 189 -12.03 -24.34 10.16
N GLU A 190 -13.20 -24.53 9.52
CA GLU A 190 -14.01 -25.76 9.64
C GLU A 190 -13.24 -27.01 9.19
N ALA A 191 -12.44 -26.88 8.13
CA ALA A 191 -11.59 -27.96 7.63
C ALA A 191 -10.35 -28.23 8.51
N GLY A 192 -10.18 -27.51 9.64
CA GLY A 192 -9.06 -27.70 10.56
C GLY A 192 -7.71 -27.25 10.01
N VAL A 193 -7.68 -26.39 8.98
CA VAL A 193 -6.44 -25.93 8.37
C VAL A 193 -5.67 -25.04 9.35
N PRO A 194 -4.35 -25.27 9.58
CA PRO A 194 -3.56 -24.42 10.46
C PRO A 194 -3.57 -22.95 10.02
N GLN A 195 -3.63 -22.01 10.98
CA GLN A 195 -3.80 -20.57 10.68
C GLN A 195 -2.74 -20.01 9.72
N THR A 196 -1.49 -20.48 9.82
CA THR A 196 -0.38 -20.05 8.95
C THR A 196 -0.59 -20.50 7.51
N GLU A 197 -1.06 -21.73 7.31
CA GLU A 197 -1.41 -22.27 6.01
C GLU A 197 -2.67 -21.60 5.45
N ALA A 198 -3.69 -21.40 6.29
CA ALA A 198 -4.93 -20.73 5.91
C ALA A 198 -4.68 -19.26 5.47
N ALA A 199 -3.82 -18.52 6.18
CA ALA A 199 -3.40 -17.18 5.80
C ALA A 199 -2.72 -17.16 4.42
N SER A 200 -1.84 -18.13 4.16
CA SER A 200 -1.17 -18.30 2.86
C SER A 200 -2.17 -18.59 1.73
N ARG A 201 -3.10 -19.54 1.93
CA ARG A 201 -4.15 -19.88 0.96
C ARG A 201 -5.08 -18.69 0.67
N LEU A 202 -5.37 -17.88 1.68
CA LEU A 202 -6.20 -16.67 1.55
C LEU A 202 -5.42 -15.47 0.97
N GLY A 203 -4.10 -15.61 0.77
CA GLY A 203 -3.23 -14.56 0.23
C GLY A 203 -3.12 -13.33 1.15
N VAL A 204 -3.29 -13.51 2.46
CA VAL A 204 -3.19 -12.45 3.47
C VAL A 204 -2.06 -12.75 4.45
N HIS A 205 -1.58 -11.70 5.12
CA HIS A 205 -0.52 -11.85 6.12
C HIS A 205 -1.04 -12.57 7.40
N PRO A 206 -0.27 -13.43 8.09
CA PRO A 206 -0.71 -14.11 9.31
C PRO A 206 -1.24 -13.17 10.40
N PHE A 207 -0.60 -12.04 10.67
CA PHE A 207 -1.17 -11.01 11.57
C PHE A 207 -2.56 -10.51 11.13
N VAL A 208 -2.78 -10.33 9.82
CA VAL A 208 -4.07 -9.89 9.28
C VAL A 208 -5.10 -11.00 9.40
N TYR A 209 -4.72 -12.25 9.12
CA TYR A 209 -5.57 -13.43 9.33
C TYR A 209 -5.96 -13.58 10.80
N ARG A 210 -4.99 -13.48 11.71
CA ARG A 210 -5.20 -13.55 13.16
C ARG A 210 -6.15 -12.44 13.61
N LYS A 211 -5.90 -11.19 13.19
CA LYS A 211 -6.80 -10.06 13.48
C LYS A 211 -8.21 -10.30 12.93
N MET A 212 -8.34 -10.82 11.70
CA MET A 212 -9.63 -11.18 11.09
C MET A 212 -10.35 -12.30 11.84
N SER A 213 -9.61 -13.22 12.45
CA SER A 213 -10.15 -14.31 13.26
C SER A 213 -10.57 -13.81 14.66
N GLU A 214 -9.67 -13.15 15.39
CA GLU A 214 -9.86 -12.71 16.78
C GLU A 214 -10.94 -11.63 16.94
N SER A 215 -10.95 -10.62 16.06
CA SER A 215 -11.91 -9.51 16.17
C SER A 215 -13.36 -9.89 15.79
N ARG A 216 -13.60 -11.16 15.39
CA ARG A 216 -14.83 -11.56 14.70
C ARG A 216 -15.43 -12.89 15.15
N LEU A 217 -14.89 -13.50 16.21
CA LEU A 217 -15.45 -14.69 16.82
C LEU A 217 -16.91 -14.42 17.24
N GLY A 218 -17.85 -15.13 16.61
CA GLY A 218 -19.29 -15.05 16.92
C GLY A 218 -20.10 -13.99 16.15
N LEU A 219 -19.47 -13.10 15.38
CA LEU A 219 -20.19 -12.06 14.61
C LEU A 219 -20.79 -12.58 13.29
N TRP A 220 -20.17 -13.62 12.71
CA TRP A 220 -20.52 -14.13 11.39
C TRP A 220 -20.87 -15.61 11.49
N SER A 221 -22.04 -15.98 10.98
CA SER A 221 -22.40 -17.37 10.70
C SER A 221 -22.37 -17.64 9.20
N ARG A 222 -22.12 -18.87 8.80
CA ARG A 222 -22.24 -19.32 7.41
C ARG A 222 -23.52 -18.86 6.71
N SER A 223 -24.66 -18.96 7.40
CA SER A 223 -25.96 -18.50 6.90
C SER A 223 -25.98 -16.98 6.68
N SER A 224 -25.45 -16.19 7.63
CA SER A 224 -25.36 -14.74 7.50
C SER A 224 -24.43 -14.30 6.36
N LEU A 225 -23.30 -14.99 6.18
CA LEU A 225 -22.35 -14.71 5.09
C LEU A 225 -22.99 -15.03 3.74
N PHE A 226 -23.65 -16.18 3.62
CA PHE A 226 -24.37 -16.56 2.39
C PHE A 226 -25.45 -15.53 2.03
N SER A 227 -26.32 -15.17 2.98
CA SER A 227 -27.33 -14.13 2.77
C SER A 227 -26.73 -12.77 2.42
N SER A 228 -25.58 -12.43 3.00
CA SER A 228 -24.86 -11.19 2.69
C SER A 228 -24.34 -11.17 1.25
N VAL A 229 -23.86 -12.30 0.72
CA VAL A 229 -23.44 -12.41 -0.68
C VAL A 229 -24.62 -12.15 -1.63
N GLU A 230 -25.79 -12.73 -1.36
CA GLU A 230 -26.99 -12.52 -2.19
C GLU A 230 -27.44 -11.07 -2.19
N LYS A 231 -27.54 -10.45 -1.01
CA LYS A 231 -27.90 -9.03 -0.88
C LYS A 231 -26.92 -8.10 -1.59
N LEU A 232 -25.61 -8.36 -1.45
CA LEU A 232 -24.58 -7.57 -2.11
C LEU A 232 -24.59 -7.75 -3.64
N ARG A 233 -24.97 -8.93 -4.14
CA ARG A 233 -25.17 -9.17 -5.57
C ARG A 233 -26.35 -8.34 -6.10
N GLU A 234 -27.48 -8.38 -5.40
CA GLU A 234 -28.66 -7.58 -5.76
C GLU A 234 -28.36 -6.08 -5.75
N LEU A 235 -27.66 -5.62 -4.73
CA LEU A 235 -27.24 -4.23 -4.58
C LEU A 235 -26.28 -3.80 -5.71
N ASP A 236 -25.29 -4.62 -6.07
CA ASP A 236 -24.38 -4.35 -7.19
C ASP A 236 -25.12 -4.22 -8.53
N VAL A 237 -26.07 -5.13 -8.79
CA VAL A 237 -26.92 -5.08 -9.99
C VAL A 237 -27.80 -3.82 -10.00
N ALA A 238 -28.41 -3.48 -8.86
CA ALA A 238 -29.24 -2.28 -8.73
C ALA A 238 -28.42 -1.00 -8.93
N HIS A 239 -27.23 -0.92 -8.34
CA HIS A 239 -26.31 0.21 -8.48
C HIS A 239 -25.85 0.38 -9.94
N LYS A 240 -25.37 -0.68 -10.59
CA LYS A 240 -24.95 -0.65 -12.00
C LYS A 240 -26.08 -0.33 -12.98
N ARG A 241 -27.33 -0.61 -12.61
CA ARG A 241 -28.53 -0.27 -13.39
C ARG A 241 -29.11 1.11 -13.06
N GLY A 242 -28.45 1.90 -12.19
CA GLY A 242 -28.93 3.23 -11.78
C GLY A 242 -30.19 3.21 -10.91
N LYS A 243 -30.61 2.04 -10.42
CA LYS A 243 -31.84 1.87 -9.60
C LYS A 243 -31.61 2.06 -8.10
N SER A 244 -30.38 2.40 -7.69
CA SER A 244 -29.99 2.56 -6.28
C SER A 244 -30.31 3.94 -5.68
N ARG A 245 -30.86 4.88 -6.44
CA ARG A 245 -31.33 6.17 -5.90
C ARG A 245 -32.77 6.05 -5.40
N ARG A 246 -32.92 5.81 -4.10
CA ARG A 246 -34.03 6.28 -3.29
C ARG A 246 -33.52 6.70 -1.93
#